data_AF-B7PNI6-F1
#
_entry.id   AF-B7PNI6-F1
#
_cell.length_a   1.000
_cell.length_b   1.000
_cell.length_c   1.000
_cell.angle_alpha   90.00
_cell.angle_beta   90.00
_cell.angle_gamma   90.00
#
_symmetry.space_group_name_H-M   'P 1'
#
loop_
_entity.id
_entity.type
_entity.pdbx_description
1 polymer ?
#
loop_
_entity_poly.entity_id
_entity_poly.type
_entity_poly.pdbx_seq_one_letter_code
_entity_poly.pdbx_strand_id
1 'polypeptide(L)'
;MQHTKVLEYIRSYADHFGITSKIRLRHEVLRVTQAEDYEVTGRWDVVVKDLNGGVERRDTFDAVLVASGHNGFPNVPTFKGKEKFKGKIVHTHSLKVPDQFKDRRVAVVGIGNSGIDAAVDVSRVAAEGRIQRTL
;
A
#
# COMPACT_ATOMS: atom_id res chain seq x y z
N MET A 1 5.01 7.58 16.98
CA MET A 1 5.74 8.52 16.10
C MET A 1 4.80 8.93 14.96
N GLN A 2 4.64 10.21 14.68
CA GLN A 2 3.77 10.67 13.60
C GLN A 2 4.36 10.25 12.23
N HIS A 3 3.53 9.82 11.28
CA HIS A 3 4.01 9.37 9.96
C HIS A 3 4.82 10.45 9.21
N THR A 4 4.54 11.73 9.46
CA THR A 4 5.29 12.88 8.93
C THR A 4 6.74 12.89 9.39
N LYS A 5 7.01 12.53 10.65
CA LYS A 5 8.37 12.44 11.21
C LYS A 5 9.15 11.26 10.64
N VAL A 6 8.48 10.14 10.38
CA VAL A 6 9.10 9.00 9.68
C VAL A 6 9.48 9.38 8.26
N LEU A 7 8.60 10.09 7.54
CA LEU A 7 8.89 10.56 6.19
C LEU A 7 10.04 11.57 6.15
N GLU A 8 10.10 12.50 7.09
CA GLU A 8 11.20 13.46 7.26
C GLU A 8 12.54 12.73 7.45
N TYR A 9 12.56 11.72 8.33
CA TYR A 9 13.74 10.88 8.54
C TYR A 9 14.17 10.13 7.27
N ILE A 10 13.24 9.47 6.57
CA ILE A 10 13.55 8.71 5.34
C ILE A 10 14.13 9.63 4.26
N ARG A 11 13.57 10.83 4.09
CA ARG A 11 14.09 11.82 3.14
C ARG A 11 15.50 12.27 3.52
N SER A 12 15.71 12.62 4.79
CA SER A 12 17.03 13.01 5.30
C SER A 12 18.08 11.91 5.10
N TYR A 13 17.71 10.64 5.33
CA TYR A 13 18.57 9.49 5.07
C TYR A 13 18.93 9.39 3.58
N ALA A 14 17.94 9.47 2.68
CA ALA A 14 18.17 9.38 1.24
C ALA A 14 19.08 10.52 0.73
N ASP A 15 18.90 11.74 1.25
CA ASP A 15 19.73 12.89 0.90
C ASP A 15 21.15 12.75 1.44
N HIS A 16 21.31 12.35 2.71
CA HIS A 16 22.62 12.17 3.36
C HIS A 16 23.51 11.18 2.60
N PHE A 17 22.94 10.08 2.10
CA PHE A 17 23.67 9.06 1.35
C PHE A 17 23.64 9.26 -0.18
N GLY A 18 23.10 10.38 -0.67
CA GLY A 18 23.04 10.67 -2.11
C GLY A 18 22.22 9.66 -2.92
N ILE A 19 21.19 9.07 -2.31
CA ILE A 19 20.28 8.13 -2.95
C ILE A 19 19.24 8.87 -3.80
N THR A 20 18.80 10.05 -3.36
CA THR A 20 17.74 10.84 -4.00
C THR A 20 17.99 11.07 -5.50
N SER A 21 19.23 11.36 -5.90
CA SER A 21 19.61 11.60 -7.31
C SER A 21 19.59 10.33 -8.18
N LYS A 22 19.54 9.14 -7.57
CA LYS A 22 19.52 7.84 -8.26
C LYS A 22 18.10 7.32 -8.48
N ILE A 23 17.09 7.96 -7.89
CA ILE A 23 15.69 7.53 -7.98
C ILE A 23 15.03 8.19 -9.19
N ARG A 24 14.41 7.38 -10.06
CA ARG A 24 13.51 7.86 -11.11
C ARG A 24 12.07 7.74 -10.62
N LEU A 25 11.48 8.87 -10.19
CA LEU A 25 10.07 8.93 -9.82
C LEU A 25 9.16 8.90 -11.06
N ARG A 26 7.88 8.58 -10.87
CA ARG A 26 6.88 8.48 -11.96
C ARG A 26 7.23 7.46 -13.05
N HIS A 27 7.96 6.42 -12.67
CA HIS A 27 8.33 5.30 -13.52
C HIS A 27 7.68 4.04 -12.93
N GLU A 28 6.74 3.45 -13.66
CA GLU A 28 6.07 2.21 -13.25
C GLU A 28 6.78 1.01 -13.87
N VAL A 29 7.28 0.10 -13.05
CA VAL A 29 7.85 -1.17 -13.52
C VAL A 29 6.71 -2.11 -13.87
N LEU A 30 6.52 -2.38 -15.16
CA LEU A 30 5.45 -3.23 -15.67
C LEU A 30 5.82 -4.71 -15.63
N ARG A 31 7.08 -5.03 -15.90
CA ARG A 31 7.55 -6.41 -16.00
C ARG A 31 9.03 -6.53 -15.72
N VAL A 32 9.40 -7.61 -15.04
CA VAL A 32 10.78 -8.07 -14.86
C VAL A 32 10.86 -9.51 -15.36
N THR A 33 11.73 -9.78 -16.32
CA THR A 33 11.94 -11.11 -16.92
C THR A 33 13.42 -11.40 -17.04
N GLN A 34 13.80 -12.67 -17.02
CA GLN A 34 15.15 -13.09 -17.40
C GLN A 34 15.45 -12.59 -18.83
N ALA A 35 16.66 -12.07 -19.05
CA ALA A 35 17.13 -11.70 -20.38
C ALA A 35 17.31 -12.96 -21.25
N GLU A 36 17.39 -12.78 -22.57
CA GLU A 36 17.56 -13.90 -23.52
C GLU A 36 18.85 -14.70 -23.24
N ASP A 37 19.91 -14.03 -22.80
CA ASP A 37 21.20 -14.63 -22.47
C ASP A 37 21.38 -14.91 -20.96
N TYR A 38 20.29 -15.04 -20.20
CA TYR A 38 20.31 -15.21 -18.73
C TYR A 38 21.16 -16.39 -18.27
N GLU A 39 21.10 -17.53 -18.94
CA GLU A 39 21.86 -18.73 -18.54
C GLU A 39 23.38 -18.50 -18.57
N VAL A 40 23.84 -17.50 -19.34
CA VAL A 40 25.25 -17.11 -19.42
C VAL A 40 25.56 -15.90 -18.54
N THR A 41 24.65 -14.91 -18.49
CA THR A 41 24.93 -13.59 -17.90
C THR A 41 24.23 -13.32 -16.57
N GLY A 42 23.14 -14.02 -16.27
CA GLY A 42 22.27 -13.79 -15.11
C GLY A 42 21.46 -12.49 -15.17
N ARG A 43 21.41 -11.80 -16.33
CA ARG A 43 20.83 -10.46 -16.46
C ARG A 43 19.32 -10.45 -16.64
N TRP A 44 18.69 -9.35 -16.25
CA TRP A 44 17.25 -9.19 -16.24
C TRP A 44 16.82 -8.05 -17.17
N ASP A 45 15.77 -8.30 -17.95
CA ASP A 45 15.06 -7.27 -18.68
C ASP A 45 13.95 -6.67 -17.82
N VAL A 46 13.96 -5.34 -17.71
CA VAL A 46 12.97 -4.57 -16.97
C VAL A 46 12.23 -3.65 -17.94
N VAL A 47 10.91 -3.81 -18.01
CA VAL A 47 10.02 -2.94 -18.78
C VAL A 47 9.43 -1.88 -17.86
N VAL A 48 9.65 -0.62 -18.20
CA VAL A 48 9.25 0.55 -17.42
C VAL A 48 8.40 1.48 -18.27
N LYS A 49 7.31 1.98 -17.69
CA LYS A 49 6.47 3.02 -18.28
C LYS A 49 6.74 4.37 -17.62
N ASP A 50 7.14 5.37 -18.39
CA ASP A 50 7.21 6.75 -17.92
C ASP A 50 5.79 7.34 -17.86
N LEU A 51 5.32 7.69 -16.67
CA LEU A 51 3.98 8.22 -16.45
C LEU A 51 3.84 9.72 -16.79
N ASN A 52 4.90 10.38 -17.26
CA ASN A 52 4.83 11.73 -17.81
C ASN A 52 4.55 11.73 -19.31
N GLY A 53 5.18 10.82 -20.06
CA GLY A 53 5.09 10.73 -21.52
C GLY A 53 4.33 9.52 -22.07
N GLY A 54 4.01 8.54 -21.22
CA GLY A 54 3.34 7.29 -21.59
C GLY A 54 4.22 6.30 -22.36
N VAL A 55 5.50 6.60 -22.55
CA VAL A 55 6.44 5.77 -23.33
C VAL A 55 6.91 4.60 -22.47
N GLU A 56 6.88 3.40 -23.07
CA GLU A 56 7.47 2.20 -22.49
C GLU A 56 8.91 2.03 -22.97
N ARG A 57 9.79 1.67 -22.04
CA ARG A 57 11.20 1.40 -22.30
C ARG A 57 11.58 0.06 -21.69
N ARG A 58 12.47 -0.66 -22.38
CA ARG A 58 13.14 -1.84 -21.86
C ARG A 58 14.59 -1.49 -21.56
N ASP A 59 15.05 -1.84 -20.37
CA ASP A 59 16.45 -1.76 -19.96
C ASP A 59 16.89 -3.11 -19.39
N THR A 60 18.14 -3.50 -19.62
CA THR A 60 18.73 -4.74 -19.12
C THR A 60 19.68 -4.44 -17.95
N PHE A 61 19.59 -5.19 -16.86
CA PHE A 61 20.36 -4.98 -15.63
C PHE A 61 21.02 -6.28 -15.16
N ASP A 62 22.17 -6.16 -14.50
CA ASP A 62 22.90 -7.31 -13.95
C ASP A 62 22.19 -7.97 -12.76
N ALA A 63 21.39 -7.20 -12.02
CA ALA A 63 20.60 -7.68 -10.90
C ALA A 63 19.36 -6.81 -10.69
N VAL A 64 18.33 -7.38 -10.06
CA VAL A 64 17.10 -6.68 -9.69
C VAL A 64 16.79 -6.94 -8.22
N LEU A 65 16.59 -5.86 -7.45
CA LEU A 65 16.07 -5.92 -6.09
C LEU A 65 14.61 -5.46 -6.07
N VAL A 66 13.69 -6.36 -5.67
CA VAL A 66 12.27 -6.04 -5.58
C VAL A 66 11.95 -5.44 -4.21
N ALA A 67 11.60 -4.15 -4.20
CA ALA A 67 11.27 -3.39 -3.00
C ALA A 67 9.86 -2.76 -3.04
N SER A 68 8.90 -3.42 -3.71
CA SER A 68 7.54 -2.90 -3.90
C SER A 68 6.66 -2.94 -2.64
N GLY A 69 7.10 -3.62 -1.58
CA GLY A 69 6.29 -3.85 -0.37
C GLY A 69 5.12 -4.82 -0.60
N HIS A 70 4.39 -5.15 0.47
CA HIS A 70 3.28 -6.11 0.46
C HIS A 70 1.91 -5.53 0.89
N ASN A 71 1.88 -4.29 1.40
CA ASN A 71 0.67 -3.67 1.96
C ASN A 71 -0.09 -2.75 0.98
N GLY A 72 0.27 -2.79 -0.32
CA GLY A 72 -0.33 -1.91 -1.34
C GLY A 72 -1.73 -2.32 -1.81
N PHE A 73 -2.09 -3.60 -1.65
CA PHE A 73 -3.38 -4.13 -2.08
C PHE A 73 -4.19 -4.64 -0.88
N PRO A 74 -5.44 -4.18 -0.70
CA PRO A 74 -6.25 -4.60 0.44
C PRO A 74 -6.72 -6.05 0.28
N ASN A 75 -6.55 -6.86 1.33
CA ASN A 75 -7.17 -8.17 1.43
C ASN A 75 -8.60 -8.03 1.98
N VAL A 76 -9.59 -7.96 1.10
CA VAL A 76 -10.99 -7.77 1.49
C VAL A 76 -11.70 -9.14 1.62
N PRO A 77 -12.08 -9.58 2.83
CA PRO A 77 -12.77 -10.84 2.99
C PRO A 77 -14.20 -10.80 2.39
N THR A 78 -14.64 -11.97 1.94
CA THR A 78 -16.05 -12.25 1.61
C THR A 78 -16.65 -13.06 2.76
N PHE A 79 -17.83 -12.66 3.20
CA PHE A 79 -18.56 -13.35 4.27
C PHE A 79 -20.03 -13.49 3.89
N LYS A 80 -20.67 -14.53 4.40
CA LYS A 80 -22.07 -14.86 4.10
C LYS A 80 -22.99 -13.70 4.51
N GLY A 81 -23.87 -13.26 3.61
CA GLY A 81 -24.83 -12.19 3.89
C GLY A 81 -24.26 -10.78 3.71
N LYS A 82 -22.99 -10.62 3.28
CA LYS A 82 -22.38 -9.33 2.95
C LYS A 82 -23.23 -8.54 1.96
N GLU A 83 -23.78 -9.22 0.97
CA GLU A 83 -24.65 -8.67 -0.08
C GLU A 83 -25.98 -8.11 0.44
N LYS A 84 -26.44 -8.58 1.61
CA LYS A 84 -27.68 -8.11 2.25
C LYS A 84 -27.46 -6.88 3.12
N PHE A 85 -26.21 -6.56 3.44
CA PHE A 85 -25.88 -5.42 4.28
C PHE A 85 -26.09 -4.12 3.48
N LYS A 86 -27.03 -3.29 3.93
CA LYS A 86 -27.37 -2.02 3.27
C LYS A 86 -26.48 -0.84 3.71
N GLY A 87 -25.57 -1.06 4.66
CA GLY A 87 -24.63 -0.05 5.12
C GLY A 87 -23.36 0.01 4.27
N LYS A 88 -22.46 0.94 4.61
CA LYS A 88 -21.17 1.08 3.94
C LYS A 88 -20.15 0.11 4.53
N ILE A 89 -19.43 -0.60 3.66
CA ILE A 89 -18.26 -1.41 4.03
C ILE A 89 -17.01 -0.68 3.56
N VAL A 90 -16.04 -0.50 4.45
CA VAL A 90 -14.77 0.19 4.18
C VAL A 90 -13.62 -0.65 4.71
N HIS A 91 -12.65 -0.97 3.86
CA HIS A 91 -11.39 -1.59 4.30
C HIS A 91 -10.48 -0.53 4.93
N THR A 92 -9.73 -0.88 5.97
CA THR A 92 -8.85 0.05 6.71
C THR A 92 -7.83 0.76 5.81
N HIS A 93 -7.35 0.10 4.75
CA HIS A 93 -6.53 0.71 3.68
C HIS A 93 -7.12 2.04 3.14
N SER A 94 -8.44 2.15 3.04
CA SER A 94 -9.17 3.32 2.53
C SER A 94 -9.66 4.27 3.63
N LEU A 95 -9.43 3.94 4.90
CA LEU A 95 -9.76 4.83 6.02
C LEU A 95 -8.66 5.89 6.15
N LYS A 96 -9.01 7.16 5.89
CA LYS A 96 -8.09 8.31 6.02
C LYS A 96 -8.49 9.26 7.14
N VAL A 97 -9.79 9.49 7.28
CA VAL A 97 -10.38 10.32 8.35
C VAL A 97 -11.63 9.61 8.92
N PRO A 98 -11.88 9.74 10.24
CA PRO A 98 -12.98 9.04 10.88
C PRO A 98 -14.34 9.73 10.67
N ASP A 99 -14.38 10.99 10.24
CA ASP A 99 -15.61 11.81 10.11
C ASP A 99 -16.74 11.16 9.31
N GLN A 100 -16.41 10.29 8.35
CA GLN A 100 -17.40 9.51 7.58
C GLN A 100 -18.25 8.57 8.45
N PHE A 101 -17.85 8.33 9.70
CA PHE A 101 -18.51 7.47 10.68
C PHE A 101 -19.21 8.25 11.79
N LYS A 102 -19.25 9.58 11.71
CA LYS A 102 -19.87 10.42 12.73
C LYS A 102 -21.34 10.03 12.95
N ASP A 103 -21.71 9.85 14.21
CA ASP A 103 -23.06 9.47 14.66
C ASP A 103 -23.57 8.14 14.06
N ARG A 104 -22.67 7.29 13.54
CA ARG A 104 -23.01 5.97 12.99
C ARG A 104 -22.77 4.86 14.01
N ARG A 105 -23.40 3.71 13.78
CA ARG A 105 -23.08 2.44 14.44
C ARG A 105 -22.05 1.71 13.58
N VAL A 106 -20.89 1.41 14.14
CA VAL A 106 -19.76 0.83 13.39
C VAL A 106 -19.32 -0.50 13.98
N ALA A 107 -19.12 -1.47 13.11
CA ALA A 107 -18.45 -2.73 13.43
C ALA A 107 -17.09 -2.78 12.73
N VAL A 108 -16.04 -3.01 13.49
CA VAL A 108 -14.68 -3.24 12.98
C VAL A 108 -14.41 -4.73 12.94
N VAL A 109 -14.04 -5.25 11.78
CA VAL A 109 -13.75 -6.67 11.56
C VAL A 109 -12.24 -6.87 11.46
N GLY A 110 -11.69 -7.68 12.37
CA GLY A 110 -10.26 -7.94 12.49
C GLY A 110 -9.61 -7.22 13.67
N ILE A 111 -8.73 -7.93 14.38
CA ILE A 111 -8.04 -7.47 15.61
C ILE A 111 -6.53 -7.25 15.39
N GLY A 112 -6.10 -7.04 14.15
CA GLY A 112 -4.74 -6.60 13.86
C GLY A 112 -4.55 -5.12 14.18
N ASN A 113 -3.30 -4.64 14.18
CA ASN A 113 -2.96 -3.25 14.54
C ASN A 113 -3.83 -2.22 13.81
N SER A 114 -3.99 -2.33 12.49
CA SER A 114 -4.85 -1.42 11.72
C SER A 114 -6.33 -1.45 12.14
N GLY A 115 -6.83 -2.61 12.57
CA GLY A 115 -8.21 -2.75 13.05
C GLY A 115 -8.39 -2.10 14.42
N ILE A 116 -7.45 -2.30 15.32
CA ILE A 116 -7.47 -1.67 16.65
C ILE A 116 -7.34 -0.15 16.54
N ASP A 117 -6.38 0.36 15.76
CA ASP A 117 -6.21 1.79 15.53
C ASP A 117 -7.47 2.41 14.90
N ALA A 118 -8.06 1.73 13.89
CA ALA A 118 -9.31 2.18 13.29
C ALA A 118 -10.48 2.20 14.30
N ALA A 119 -10.58 1.20 15.18
CA ALA A 119 -11.62 1.17 16.21
C ALA A 119 -11.46 2.35 17.19
N VAL A 120 -10.22 2.64 17.61
CA VAL A 120 -9.90 3.79 18.46
C VAL A 120 -10.27 5.10 17.78
N ASP A 121 -9.86 5.30 16.53
CA ASP A 121 -10.14 6.54 15.79
C ASP A 121 -11.65 6.75 15.58
N VAL A 122 -12.36 5.70 15.18
CA VAL A 122 -13.80 5.76 14.93
C VAL A 122 -14.60 5.96 16.22
N SER A 123 -14.16 5.38 17.34
CA SER A 123 -14.85 5.53 18.64
C SER A 123 -15.01 6.98 19.08
N ARG A 124 -14.17 7.90 18.57
CA ARG A 124 -14.21 9.33 18.90
C ARG A 124 -15.39 10.07 18.27
N VAL A 125 -15.98 9.52 17.20
CA VAL A 125 -17.03 10.18 16.40
C VAL A 125 -18.27 9.33 16.22
N ALA A 126 -18.17 8.00 16.34
CA ALA A 126 -19.29 7.08 16.18
C ALA A 126 -20.25 7.12 17.38
N ALA A 127 -21.52 6.81 17.12
CA ALA A 127 -22.53 6.68 18.18
C ALA A 127 -22.38 5.36 18.95
N GLU A 128 -21.95 4.28 18.28
CA GLU A 128 -21.68 2.96 18.89
C GLU A 128 -20.57 2.25 18.10
N GLY A 129 -19.65 1.57 18.79
CA GLY A 129 -18.57 0.79 18.20
C GLY A 129 -18.50 -0.64 18.73
N ARG A 130 -18.27 -1.62 17.86
CA ARG A 130 -18.00 -3.03 18.22
C ARG A 130 -16.81 -3.57 17.44
N ILE A 131 -15.96 -4.35 18.09
CA ILE A 131 -14.83 -5.04 17.44
C ILE A 131 -15.16 -6.53 17.37
N GLN A 132 -15.06 -7.10 16.18
CA GLN A 132 -15.32 -8.51 15.92
C GLN A 132 -14.04 -9.19 15.42
N ARG A 133 -13.66 -10.29 16.07
CA ARG A 133 -12.61 -11.17 15.55
C ARG A 133 -13.18 -12.00 14.38
N THR A 134 -12.47 -12.02 13.27
CA THR A 134 -12.74 -12.97 12.17
C THR A 134 -12.30 -14.36 12.64
N LEU A 135 -13.20 -15.34 12.58
CA LEU A 135 -12.89 -16.76 12.83
C LEU A 135 -12.05 -17.34 11.69
#